data_AF-A0ABD6AXJ3-F1
#
_entry.id   AF-A0ABD6AXJ3-F1
#
_cell.length_a   1.000
_cell.length_b   1.000
_cell.length_c   1.000
_cell.angle_alpha   90.00
_cell.angle_beta   90.00
_cell.angle_gamma   90.00
#
_symmetry.space_group_name_H-M   'P 1'
#
loop_
_entity.id
_entity.type
_entity.pdbx_description
1 polymer ?
#
loop_
_entity_poly.entity_id
_entity_poly.type
_entity_poly.pdbx_seq_one_letter_code
_entity_poly.pdbx_strand_id
1 'polypeptide(L)' 'MVNLPATLAALAAALLIGFAALSMTGGEFGVAGVSFLSASVVIFLRERYLVGG' A
#
# COMPACT_ATOMS: atom_id res chain seq x y z
N MET A 1 -4.33 21.64 6.24
CA MET A 1 -5.65 21.02 5.99
C MET A 1 -5.42 19.53 5.78
N VAL A 2 -6.20 18.65 6.40
CA VAL A 2 -6.00 17.19 6.24
C VAL A 2 -6.35 16.82 4.81
N ASN A 3 -5.39 16.25 4.07
CA ASN A 3 -5.63 15.72 2.75
C ASN A 3 -6.21 14.31 2.88
N LEU A 4 -7.54 14.25 3.06
CA LEU A 4 -8.29 13.02 3.28
C LEU A 4 -7.95 11.88 2.28
N PRO A 5 -7.87 12.14 0.96
CA PRO A 5 -7.52 11.06 0.01
C PRO A 5 -6.07 10.60 0.17
N ALA A 6 -5.12 11.49 0.46
CA ALA A 6 -3.74 11.08 0.75
C ALA A 6 -3.63 10.23 2.03
N THR A 7 -4.43 10.52 3.05
CA THR A 7 -4.49 9.73 4.29
C THR A 7 -5.10 8.35 4.04
N LEU A 8 -6.18 8.27 3.27
CA LEU A 8 -6.79 6.98 2.89
C LEU A 8 -5.85 6.12 2.05
N ALA A 9 -5.12 6.73 1.12
CA ALA A 9 -4.12 6.02 0.32
C ALA A 9 -2.97 5.46 1.18
N ALA A 10 -2.51 6.22 2.18
CA ALA A 10 -1.52 5.73 3.13
C ALA A 10 -2.04 4.53 3.95
N LEU A 11 -3.29 4.61 4.40
CA LEU A 11 -3.92 3.52 5.16
C LEU A 11 -4.10 2.26 4.30
N ALA A 12 -4.51 2.41 3.04
CA ALA A 12 -4.61 1.30 2.08
C ALA A 12 -3.25 0.63 1.85
N ALA A 13 -2.17 1.41 1.68
CA ALA A 13 -0.82 0.87 1.54
C ALA A 13 -0.37 0.10 2.79
N ALA A 14 -0.64 0.64 3.99
CA ALA A 14 -0.31 -0.04 5.25
C ALA A 14 -1.03 -1.38 5.39
N LEU A 15 -2.32 -1.45 5.01
CA LEU A 15 -3.08 -2.70 5.02
C LEU A 15 -2.53 -3.73 4.03
N LEU A 16 -2.15 -3.31 2.81
CA LEU A 16 -1.55 -4.20 1.82
C LEU A 16 -0.21 -4.76 2.29
N ILE A 17 0.62 -3.95 2.94
CA ILE A 17 1.89 -4.40 3.53
C ILE A 17 1.65 -5.37 4.69
N GLY A 18 0.69 -5.08 5.58
CA GLY A 18 0.31 -5.97 6.67
C GLY A 18 -0.21 -7.32 6.16
N PHE A 19 -1.05 -7.30 5.13
CA PHE A 19 -1.54 -8.52 4.48
C PHE A 19 -0.41 -9.31 3.82
N ALA A 20 0.50 -8.64 3.11
CA ALA A 20 1.67 -9.29 2.53
C ALA A 20 2.54 -10.00 3.58
N ALA A 21 2.78 -9.32 4.71
CA ALA A 21 3.51 -9.89 5.84
C ALA A 21 2.80 -11.12 6.43
N LEU A 22 1.47 -11.06 6.57
CA LEU A 22 0.68 -12.22 7.00
C LEU A 22 0.75 -13.38 6.01
N SER A 23 0.65 -13.12 4.69
CA SER A 23 0.78 -14.17 3.66
C SER A 23 2.14 -14.86 3.70
N MET A 24 3.22 -14.14 4.01
CA MET A 24 4.54 -14.73 4.19
C MET A 24 4.59 -15.73 5.36
N THR A 25 3.80 -15.53 6.42
CA THR A 25 3.72 -16.49 7.53
C THR A 25 3.08 -17.83 7.11
N GLY A 26 2.24 -17.81 6.07
CA GLY A 26 1.65 -19.01 5.47
C GLY A 26 2.48 -19.64 4.35
N GLY A 27 3.64 -19.06 4.02
CA GLY A 27 4.48 -19.50 2.88
C GLY A 27 3.99 -19.05 1.50
N GLU A 28 2.96 -18.20 1.44
CA GLU A 28 2.33 -17.73 0.19
C GLU A 28 3.07 -16.52 -0.38
N PHE A 29 4.30 -16.73 -0.86
CA PHE A 29 5.18 -15.66 -1.35
C PHE A 29 4.65 -14.96 -2.61
N GLY A 30 3.90 -15.67 -3.46
CA GLY A 30 3.28 -15.09 -4.65
C GLY A 30 2.25 -14.01 -4.28
N VAL A 31 1.36 -14.34 -3.34
CA VAL A 31 0.34 -13.40 -2.83
C VAL A 31 1.00 -12.22 -2.11
N ALA A 32 2.05 -12.48 -1.33
CA ALA A 32 2.81 -11.44 -0.67
C ALA A 32 3.48 -10.48 -1.67
N GLY A 33 4.09 -11.00 -2.73
CA GLY A 33 4.74 -10.20 -3.77
C GLY A 33 3.77 -9.28 -4.51
N VAL A 34 2.61 -9.80 -4.91
CA VAL A 34 1.55 -8.99 -5.55
C VAL A 34 1.05 -7.91 -4.59
N SER A 35 0.87 -8.24 -3.32
CA SER A 35 0.40 -7.30 -2.30
C SER A 35 1.40 -6.15 -2.07
N PHE A 36 2.70 -6.46 -2.03
CA PHE A 36 3.77 -5.44 -1.96
C PHE A 36 3.83 -4.57 -3.22
N LEU A 37 3.66 -5.17 -4.40
CA LEU A 37 3.62 -4.43 -5.65
C LEU A 37 2.43 -3.45 -5.68
N SER A 38 1.24 -3.92 -5.29
CA SER A 38 0.05 -3.08 -5.16
C SER A 38 0.25 -1.96 -4.15
N ALA A 39 0.85 -2.24 -2.99
CA ALA A 39 1.16 -1.20 -1.99
C ALA A 39 2.08 -0.13 -2.57
N SER A 40 3.12 -0.53 -3.32
CA SER A 40 4.05 0.40 -3.98
C SER A 40 3.35 1.30 -4.99
N VAL A 41 2.42 0.76 -5.79
CA VAL A 41 1.61 1.55 -6.73
C VAL A 41 0.74 2.58 -6.00
N VAL A 42 0.08 2.17 -4.91
CA VAL A 42 -0.77 3.08 -4.12
C VAL A 42 0.05 4.22 -3.53
N ILE A 43 1.24 3.93 -3.00
CA ILE A 43 2.17 4.93 -2.47
C ILE A 43 2.62 5.87 -3.58
N PHE A 44 3.01 5.34 -4.74
CA PHE A 44 3.40 6.15 -5.89
C PHE A 44 2.29 7.12 -6.32
N LEU A 45 1.06 6.62 -6.45
CA LEU A 45 -0.09 7.45 -6.82
C LEU A 45 -0.38 8.52 -5.77
N ARG A 46 -0.30 8.16 -4.48
CA ARG A 46 -0.44 9.09 -3.37
C ARG A 46 0.58 10.23 -3.47
N GLU A 47 1.85 9.89 -3.65
CA GLU A 47 2.93 10.87 -3.66
C GLU A 47 2.85 11.76 -4.91
N ARG A 48 2.58 11.15 -6.08
CA ARG A 48 2.53 11.84 -7.38
C ARG A 48 1.32 12.76 -7.53
N TYR A 49 0.16 12.39 -6.98
CA TYR A 49 -1.11 13.06 -7.31
C TYR A 49 -1.88 13.62 -6.11
N LEU A 50 -1.66 13.11 -4.89
CA LEU A 50 -2.51 13.47 -3.73
C LEU A 50 -1.78 14.33 -2.71
N VAL A 51 -0.46 14.19 -2.53
CA VAL A 51 0.33 15.01 -1.60
C VAL A 51 0.96 16.23 -2.30
N GLY A 52 1.12 16.17 -3.63
CA GLY A 52 1.74 17.21 -4.48
C GLY A 52 3.23 16.94 -4.71
N GLY A 53 3.81 17.10 -5.91
CA GLY A 53 3.28 17.75 -7.11
C GLY A 53 3.16 19.25 -6.96
#